data_AF-A0A3D4QXX4-F1
#
_entry.id   AF-A0A3D4QXX4-F1
#
_cell.length_a   1.000
_cell.length_b   1.000
_cell.length_c   1.000
_cell.angle_alpha   90.00
_cell.angle_beta   90.00
_cell.angle_gamma   90.00
#
_symmetry.space_group_name_H-M   'P 1'
#
loop_
_entity.id
_entity.type
_entity.pdbx_description
1 polymer ?
#
loop_
_entity_poly.entity_id
_entity_poly.type
_entity_poly.pdbx_seq_one_letter_code
_entity_poly.pdbx_strand_id
1 'polypeptide(L)'
;MVYNLELTLKEERLKNREEGKIEGKIEGKIEGKIEGKIEGKIEGILELLQELSDSIPEELERTIRVQKSMEVLSSWLKLAAKVDSVEEFAKRIKN
;
A
#
# COMPACT_ATOMS: atom_id res chain seq x y z
N MET A 1 53.62 4.43 4.35
CA MET A 1 52.68 3.45 3.74
C MET A 1 51.39 3.27 4.56
N VAL A 2 51.44 3.35 5.90
CA VAL A 2 50.27 3.17 6.80
C VAL A 2 49.18 4.25 6.67
N TYR A 3 49.57 5.50 6.40
CA TYR A 3 48.66 6.66 6.31
C TYR A 3 47.60 6.55 5.19
N ASN A 4 47.94 5.88 4.08
CA ASN A 4 47.01 5.71 2.95
C ASN A 4 45.92 4.68 3.26
N LEU A 5 46.22 3.68 4.11
CA LEU A 5 45.30 2.61 4.46
C LEU A 5 44.23 3.08 5.46
N GLU A 6 44.61 3.93 6.41
CA GLU A 6 43.66 4.56 7.34
C GLU A 6 42.72 5.53 6.64
N LEU A 7 43.21 6.27 5.64
CA LEU A 7 42.40 7.20 4.86
C LEU A 7 41.35 6.44 4.03
N THR A 8 41.76 5.38 3.33
CA THR A 8 40.86 4.54 2.52
C THR A 8 39.80 3.84 3.37
N LEU A 9 40.16 3.28 4.53
CA LEU A 9 39.18 2.67 5.44
C LEU A 9 38.17 3.67 6.00
N LYS A 10 38.58 4.92 6.22
CA LYS A 10 37.71 6.00 6.71
C LYS A 10 36.75 6.48 5.61
N GLU A 11 37.23 6.58 4.38
CA GLU A 11 36.42 6.88 3.19
C GLU A 11 35.38 5.78 2.92
N GLU A 12 35.77 4.51 2.95
CA GLU A 12 34.85 3.37 2.76
C GLU A 12 33.76 3.32 3.83
N ARG A 13 34.08 3.60 5.10
CA ARG A 13 33.09 3.65 6.18
C ARG A 13 32.10 4.80 6.04
N LEU A 14 32.56 5.96 5.57
CA LEU A 14 31.69 7.10 5.29
C LEU A 14 30.74 6.78 4.14
N LYS A 15 31.27 6.17 3.06
CA LYS A 15 30.51 5.78 1.88
C LYS A 15 29.42 4.75 2.21
N ASN A 16 29.77 3.69 2.93
CA ASN A 16 28.79 2.68 3.40
C ASN A 16 27.69 3.30 4.28
N ARG A 17 28.02 4.29 5.12
CA ARG A 17 27.04 4.98 5.98
C ARG A 17 26.11 5.89 5.18
N GLU A 18 26.61 6.51 4.12
CA GLU A 18 25.78 7.31 3.21
C GLU A 18 24.88 6.45 2.35
N GLU A 19 25.40 5.34 1.80
CA GLU A 19 24.65 4.35 1.04
C GLU A 19 23.50 3.77 1.88
N GLY A 20 23.76 3.29 3.10
CA GLY A 20 22.70 2.78 3.98
C GLY A 20 21.64 3.81 4.39
N LYS A 21 22.01 5.11 4.46
CA LYS A 21 21.04 6.20 4.70
C LYS A 21 20.18 6.50 3.46
N ILE A 22 20.75 6.36 2.28
CA ILE A 22 20.05 6.58 1.01
C ILE A 22 19.09 5.42 0.78
N GLU A 23 19.55 4.18 0.94
CA GLU A 23 18.73 2.97 0.83
C GLU A 23 17.55 3.02 1.81
N GLY A 24 17.78 3.23 3.11
CA GLY A 24 16.70 3.30 4.09
C GLY A 24 15.69 4.43 3.83
N LYS A 25 16.11 5.56 3.23
CA LYS A 25 15.19 6.63 2.83
C LYS A 25 14.40 6.29 1.57
N ILE A 26 14.97 5.53 0.64
CA ILE A 26 14.30 5.11 -0.60
C ILE A 26 13.28 4.03 -0.25
N GLU A 27 13.68 3.01 0.51
CA GLU A 27 12.81 1.92 0.95
C GLU A 27 11.61 2.47 1.74
N GLY A 28 11.85 3.27 2.79
CA GLY A 28 10.76 3.83 3.59
C GLY A 28 9.81 4.75 2.80
N LYS A 29 10.30 5.43 1.75
CA LYS A 29 9.43 6.23 0.86
C LYS A 29 8.62 5.38 -0.10
N ILE A 30 9.16 4.24 -0.56
CA ILE A 30 8.46 3.33 -1.46
C ILE A 30 7.38 2.59 -0.68
N GLU A 31 7.72 2.03 0.48
CA GLU A 31 6.79 1.33 1.37
C GLU A 31 5.64 2.25 1.78
N GLY A 32 5.92 3.43 2.33
CA GLY A 32 4.87 4.35 2.76
C GLY A 32 3.98 4.85 1.62
N LYS A 33 4.50 4.96 0.38
CA LYS A 33 3.68 5.31 -0.80
C LYS A 33 2.80 4.16 -1.25
N ILE A 34 3.24 2.92 -1.11
CA ILE A 34 2.45 1.74 -1.48
C ILE A 34 1.34 1.53 -0.44
N GLU A 35 1.67 1.59 0.85
CA GLU A 35 0.71 1.47 1.93
C GLU A 35 -0.38 2.54 1.85
N GLY A 36 0.01 3.82 1.73
CA GLY A 36 -0.98 4.91 1.61
C GLY A 36 -1.86 4.81 0.36
N LYS A 37 -1.36 4.22 -0.74
CA LYS A 37 -2.18 3.96 -1.94
C LYS A 37 -3.16 2.81 -1.75
N ILE A 38 -2.77 1.78 -1.01
CA ILE A 38 -3.63 0.64 -0.67
C ILE A 38 -4.74 1.13 0.26
N GLU A 39 -4.39 1.83 1.34
CA GLU A 39 -5.34 2.40 2.29
C GLU A 39 -6.33 3.33 1.60
N GLY A 40 -5.86 4.29 0.79
CA GLY A 40 -6.76 5.20 0.09
C GLY A 40 -7.71 4.51 -0.90
N LYS A 41 -7.33 3.36 -1.47
CA LYS A 41 -8.26 2.57 -2.30
C LYS A 41 -9.28 1.80 -1.46
N ILE A 42 -8.86 1.24 -0.33
CA ILE A 42 -9.75 0.57 0.62
C ILE A 42 -10.81 1.57 1.11
N GLU A 43 -10.38 2.74 1.55
CA GLU A 43 -11.27 3.82 2.00
C GLU A 43 -12.25 4.21 0.89
N GLY A 44 -11.76 4.48 -0.33
CA GLY A 44 -12.63 4.84 -1.45
C GLY A 44 -13.64 3.75 -1.85
N ILE A 45 -13.31 2.47 -1.69
CA ILE A 45 -14.28 1.38 -1.91
C ILE A 45 -15.35 1.43 -0.82
N LEU A 46 -14.96 1.55 0.45
CA LEU A 46 -15.89 1.55 1.58
C LEU A 46 -16.82 2.76 1.55
N GLU A 47 -16.32 3.93 1.17
CA GLU A 47 -17.10 5.16 1.02
C GLU A 47 -18.18 5.00 -0.07
N LEU A 48 -17.82 4.48 -1.25
CA LEU A 48 -18.80 4.19 -2.31
C LEU A 48 -19.85 3.17 -1.87
N LEU A 49 -19.47 2.15 -1.11
CA LEU A 49 -20.41 1.16 -0.60
C LEU A 49 -21.33 1.73 0.49
N GLN A 50 -20.84 2.68 1.29
CA GLN A 50 -21.63 3.41 2.28
C GLN A 50 -22.66 4.33 1.63
N GLU A 51 -22.38 4.90 0.45
CA GLU A 51 -23.37 5.68 -0.31
C GLU A 51 -24.55 4.80 -0.81
N LEU A 52 -24.29 3.52 -1.06
CA LEU A 52 -25.30 2.56 -1.53
C LEU A 52 -26.11 1.93 -0.39
N SER A 53 -25.55 1.84 0.81
CA SER A 53 -26.21 1.21 1.98
C SER A 53 -25.68 1.79 3.28
N ASP A 54 -26.60 2.05 4.23
CA ASP A 54 -26.26 2.47 5.59
C ASP A 54 -25.45 1.42 6.38
N SER A 55 -25.45 0.17 5.90
CA SER A 55 -24.74 -0.95 6.55
C SER A 55 -23.98 -1.80 5.55
N ILE A 56 -22.66 -1.92 5.80
CA ILE A 56 -21.76 -2.84 5.09
C ILE A 56 -21.59 -4.09 5.97
N PRO A 57 -21.77 -5.31 5.43
CA PRO A 57 -21.49 -6.53 6.18
C PRO A 57 -20.04 -6.58 6.68
N GLU A 58 -19.85 -6.91 7.96
CA GLU A 58 -18.51 -6.89 8.58
C GLU A 58 -17.51 -7.85 7.89
N GLU A 59 -18.00 -8.99 7.38
CA GLU A 59 -17.18 -9.94 6.60
C GLU A 59 -16.65 -9.30 5.30
N LEU A 60 -17.49 -8.49 4.64
CA LEU A 60 -17.13 -7.79 3.42
C LEU A 60 -16.10 -6.70 3.71
N GLU A 61 -16.34 -5.88 4.72
CA GLU A 61 -15.41 -4.84 5.14
C GLU A 61 -14.04 -5.43 5.49
N ARG A 62 -14.00 -6.52 6.27
CA ARG A 62 -12.76 -7.23 6.59
C ARG A 62 -12.05 -7.72 5.33
N THR A 63 -12.77 -8.29 4.39
CA THR A 63 -12.21 -8.76 3.10
C THR A 63 -11.56 -7.63 2.31
N ILE A 64 -12.18 -6.45 2.31
CA ILE A 64 -11.62 -5.26 1.64
C ILE A 64 -10.37 -4.77 2.38
N ARG A 65 -10.41 -4.66 3.72
CA ARG A 65 -9.30 -4.15 4.53
C ARG A 65 -8.05 -5.02 4.53
N VAL A 66 -8.19 -6.35 4.42
CA VAL A 66 -7.03 -7.27 4.38
C VAL A 66 -6.41 -7.41 2.99
N GLN A 67 -7.03 -6.86 1.96
CA GLN A 67 -6.53 -6.96 0.60
C GLN A 67 -5.27 -6.10 0.40
N LYS A 68 -4.22 -6.72 -0.13
CA LYS A 68 -2.92 -6.07 -0.38
C LYS A 68 -2.60 -5.91 -1.87
N SER A 69 -3.34 -6.56 -2.76
CA SER A 69 -3.14 -6.38 -4.21
C SER A 69 -3.79 -5.08 -4.69
N MET A 70 -2.95 -4.20 -5.22
CA MET A 70 -3.33 -2.92 -5.82
C MET A 70 -4.25 -3.10 -7.04
N GLU A 71 -4.04 -4.16 -7.80
CA GLU A 71 -4.81 -4.53 -9.00
C GLU A 71 -6.22 -4.96 -8.61
N VAL A 72 -6.33 -5.79 -7.57
CA VAL A 72 -7.62 -6.23 -7.03
C VAL A 72 -8.38 -5.03 -6.46
N LEU A 73 -7.75 -4.21 -5.62
CA LEU A 73 -8.38 -3.00 -5.07
C LEU A 73 -8.80 -2.01 -6.16
N SER A 74 -8.00 -1.86 -7.23
CA SER A 74 -8.39 -1.01 -8.36
C SER A 74 -9.59 -1.54 -9.12
N SER A 75 -9.72 -2.87 -9.23
CA SER A 75 -10.84 -3.52 -9.87
C SER A 75 -12.10 -3.41 -9.01
N TRP A 76 -11.95 -3.62 -7.70
CA TRP A 76 -13.02 -3.44 -6.71
C TRP A 76 -13.50 -1.99 -6.64
N LEU A 77 -12.61 -0.99 -6.67
CA LEU A 77 -13.02 0.42 -6.70
C LEU A 77 -13.88 0.75 -7.93
N LYS A 78 -13.47 0.28 -9.11
CA LYS A 78 -14.27 0.43 -10.34
C LYS A 78 -15.58 -0.33 -10.27
N LEU A 79 -15.61 -1.45 -9.56
CA LEU A 79 -16.81 -2.26 -9.39
C LEU A 79 -17.79 -1.58 -8.44
N ALA A 80 -17.32 -1.05 -7.32
CA ALA A 80 -18.12 -0.30 -6.34
C ALA A 80 -18.81 0.90 -6.99
N ALA A 81 -18.15 1.58 -7.93
CA ALA A 81 -18.73 2.69 -8.70
C ALA A 81 -19.76 2.26 -9.79
N LYS A 82 -19.97 0.96 -10.02
CA LYS A 82 -20.83 0.44 -11.10
C LYS A 82 -22.02 -0.39 -10.63
N VAL A 83 -21.96 -0.87 -9.40
CA VAL A 83 -23.00 -1.70 -8.79
C VAL A 83 -24.04 -0.80 -8.15
N ASP A 84 -25.28 -1.27 -8.11
CA ASP A 84 -26.39 -0.51 -7.52
C ASP A 84 -26.66 -0.93 -6.06
N SER A 85 -26.00 -1.99 -5.56
CA SER A 85 -26.10 -2.42 -4.17
C SER A 85 -24.84 -3.11 -3.63
N VAL A 86 -24.72 -3.12 -2.29
CA VAL A 86 -23.63 -3.79 -1.57
C VAL A 86 -23.68 -5.31 -1.76
N GLU A 87 -24.86 -5.92 -1.89
CA GLU A 87 -25.02 -7.36 -2.14
C GLU A 87 -24.52 -7.75 -3.53
N GLU A 88 -24.76 -6.92 -4.55
CA GLU A 88 -24.24 -7.16 -5.90
C GLU A 88 -22.71 -7.09 -5.91
N PHE A 89 -22.15 -6.09 -5.22
CA PHE A 89 -20.71 -5.98 -5.01
C PHE A 89 -20.15 -7.26 -4.36
N ALA A 90 -20.73 -7.66 -3.22
CA ALA A 90 -20.29 -8.82 -2.45
C ALA A 90 -20.30 -10.11 -3.27
N LYS A 91 -21.33 -10.30 -4.11
CA LYS A 91 -21.42 -11.46 -5.02
C LYS A 91 -20.31 -11.44 -6.07
N ARG A 92 -20.02 -10.29 -6.66
CA ARG A 92 -19.01 -10.19 -7.73
C ARG A 92 -17.57 -10.30 -7.25
N ILE A 93 -17.27 -9.95 -6.02
CA ILE A 93 -15.90 -10.14 -5.49
C ILE A 93 -15.64 -11.58 -5.00
N LYS A 94 -16.70 -12.36 -4.73
CA LYS A 94 -16.63 -13.76 -4.32
C LYS A 94 -16.60 -14.75 -5.50
N ASN A 95 -16.80 -14.26 -6.72
CA ASN A 95 -16.92 -15.05 -7.96
C ASN A 95 -15.74 -14.74 -8.88
#